data_AF-A0A8T2B911-F1
#
_entry.id   AF-A0A8T2B911-F1
#
_cell.length_a   1.000
_cell.length_b   1.000
_cell.length_c   1.000
_cell.angle_alpha   90.00
_cell.angle_beta   90.00
_cell.angle_gamma   90.00
#
_symmetry.space_group_name_H-M   'P 1'
#
loop_
_entity.id
_entity.type
_entity.pdbx_description
1 polymer ?
#
loop_
_entity_poly.entity_id
_entity_poly.type
_entity_poly.pdbx_seq_one_letter_code
_entity_poly.pdbx_strand_id
1 'polypeptide(L)'
;MECIVDDISDSTCMVTPIYYSKETSQDRQTFLFDFEVVYTKVPEPNSDGEADYMSNEVKTRTTNLLQRYGRDEFVGQDEEQIKATIYEILYEIGVPPYRGIMKTFAEEIKSLLNSPLEKLEKIKVKIEVVAHMFPEDEIDVEGF
;
A
#
# COMPACT_ATOMS: atom_id res chain seq x y z
N MET A 1 -4.94 13.82 -13.49
CA MET A 1 -5.10 14.62 -12.26
C MET A 1 -5.06 13.60 -11.14
N GLU A 2 -3.91 13.47 -10.47
CA GLU A 2 -3.72 12.50 -9.40
C GLU A 2 -4.49 12.99 -8.17
N CYS A 3 -5.53 12.26 -7.76
CA CYS A 3 -6.33 12.62 -6.59
C CYS A 3 -5.65 12.08 -5.33
N ILE A 4 -4.63 12.77 -4.83
CA ILE A 4 -4.02 12.44 -3.53
C ILE A 4 -5.01 12.83 -2.43
N VAL A 5 -5.35 11.89 -1.56
CA VAL A 5 -6.27 12.11 -0.43
C VAL A 5 -5.47 12.55 0.79
N ASP A 6 -5.98 13.53 1.54
CA ASP A 6 -5.40 13.88 2.84
C ASP A 6 -5.40 12.66 3.77
N ASP A 7 -4.31 12.50 4.51
CA ASP A 7 -4.14 11.35 5.41
C ASP A 7 -5.19 11.38 6.52
N ILE A 8 -5.87 10.24 6.71
CA ILE A 8 -6.45 9.93 8.01
C ILE A 8 -5.25 9.54 8.89
N SER A 9 -5.01 10.27 9.99
CA SER A 9 -3.69 10.41 10.65
C SER A 9 -2.98 9.12 11.03
N ASP A 10 -3.68 8.00 11.03
CA ASP A 10 -3.22 6.70 11.52
C ASP A 10 -2.95 5.68 10.40
N SER A 11 -3.11 6.07 9.12
CA SER A 11 -2.78 5.18 8.00
C SER A 11 -1.27 5.09 7.78
N THR A 12 -0.73 3.89 7.60
CA THR A 12 0.72 3.64 7.48
C THR A 12 1.06 2.72 6.31
N CYS A 13 2.31 2.81 5.86
CA CYS A 13 2.88 1.93 4.84
C CYS A 13 4.28 1.48 5.27
N MET A 14 4.57 0.20 5.11
CA MET A 14 5.88 -0.39 5.37
C MET A 14 6.29 -1.25 4.20
N VAL A 15 7.50 -1.03 3.70
CA VAL A 15 8.09 -1.80 2.61
C VAL A 15 9.29 -2.56 3.15
N THR A 16 9.33 -3.87 2.93
CA THR A 16 10.39 -4.75 3.43
C THR A 16 10.92 -5.62 2.30
N PRO A 17 12.15 -5.39 1.82
CA PRO A 17 12.76 -6.26 0.85
C PRO A 17 13.19 -7.58 1.48
N ILE A 18 12.88 -8.69 0.80
CA ILE A 18 13.30 -10.03 1.19
C ILE A 18 14.34 -10.51 0.17
N TYR A 19 15.48 -10.96 0.67
CA TYR A 19 16.62 -11.37 -0.16
C TYR A 19 16.88 -12.87 -0.03
N TYR A 20 17.26 -13.50 -1.14
CA TYR A 20 17.71 -14.89 -1.11
C TYR A 20 19.02 -15.03 -0.33
N SER A 21 19.13 -16.19 0.34
CA SER A 21 20.38 -16.63 0.96
C SER A 21 21.40 -17.19 -0.06
N LYS A 22 20.98 -17.51 -1.29
CA LYS A 22 21.80 -18.11 -2.35
C LYS A 22 21.47 -17.51 -3.71
N GLU A 23 22.42 -17.55 -4.64
CA GLU A 23 22.18 -17.13 -6.02
C GLU A 23 21.14 -18.04 -6.68
N THR A 24 20.01 -17.47 -7.08
CA THR A 24 18.93 -18.16 -7.79
C THR A 24 18.84 -17.65 -9.23
N SER A 25 18.45 -18.54 -10.13
CA SER A 25 18.12 -18.22 -11.53
C SER A 25 16.69 -17.67 -11.65
N GLN A 26 16.33 -16.71 -10.80
CA GLN A 26 15.00 -16.11 -10.84
C GLN A 26 14.89 -15.15 -12.03
N ASP A 27 13.67 -14.98 -12.52
CA ASP A 27 13.35 -13.99 -13.54
C ASP A 27 13.72 -12.59 -13.05
N ARG A 28 14.80 -12.05 -13.63
CA ARG A 28 15.32 -10.70 -13.33
C ARG A 28 14.58 -9.61 -14.11
N GLN A 29 13.46 -9.92 -14.76
CA GLN A 29 12.67 -8.93 -15.49
C GLN A 29 11.54 -8.34 -14.64
N THR A 30 11.10 -9.05 -13.58
CA THR A 30 9.99 -8.61 -12.72
C THR A 30 10.38 -8.46 -11.26
N PHE A 31 9.71 -7.56 -10.54
CA PHE A 31 9.64 -7.55 -9.09
C PHE A 31 8.39 -8.31 -8.64
N LEU A 32 8.54 -9.14 -7.61
CA LEU A 32 7.45 -9.82 -6.94
C LEU A 32 7.05 -9.01 -5.70
N PHE A 33 5.84 -8.47 -5.69
CA PHE A 33 5.28 -7.76 -4.54
C PHE A 33 4.30 -8.65 -3.78
N ASP A 34 4.45 -8.68 -2.46
CA ASP A 34 3.64 -9.43 -1.51
C ASP A 34 2.94 -8.43 -0.59
N PHE A 35 1.72 -8.04 -0.96
CA PHE A 35 0.93 -7.02 -0.29
C PHE A 35 0.07 -7.63 0.82
N GLU A 36 0.08 -6.96 1.97
CA GLU A 36 -0.82 -7.17 3.09
C GLU A 36 -1.51 -5.83 3.39
N VAL A 37 -2.78 -5.69 3.01
CA VAL A 37 -3.56 -4.48 3.22
C VAL A 37 -4.54 -4.72 4.35
N VAL A 38 -4.46 -3.90 5.41
CA VAL A 38 -5.32 -3.97 6.58
C VAL A 38 -6.18 -2.71 6.63
N TYR A 39 -7.47 -2.86 6.43
CA TYR A 39 -8.45 -1.81 6.64
C TYR A 39 -8.99 -1.86 8.05
N THR A 40 -8.91 -0.74 8.76
CA THR A 40 -9.51 -0.55 10.08
C THR A 40 -10.60 0.51 9.98
N LYS A 41 -11.83 0.13 10.29
CA LYS A 41 -12.93 1.08 10.35
C LYS A 41 -12.81 1.92 11.63
N VAL A 42 -12.82 3.24 11.50
CA VAL A 42 -12.89 4.16 12.65
C VAL A 42 -14.16 3.84 13.44
N PRO A 43 -14.05 3.51 14.75
CA PRO A 43 -15.22 3.23 15.57
C PRO A 43 -16.08 4.50 15.71
N GLU A 44 -17.38 4.31 15.90
CA GLU A 44 -18.26 5.45 16.18
C GLU A 44 -17.77 6.16 17.46
N PRO A 45 -17.74 7.50 17.47
CA PRO A 45 -17.33 8.22 18.66
C PRO A 45 -18.25 7.86 19.82
N ASN A 46 -17.65 7.60 20.99
CA ASN A 46 -18.42 7.36 22.20
C ASN A 46 -19.17 8.64 22.63
N SER A 47 -19.97 8.57 23.71
CA SER A 47 -20.73 9.72 24.22
C SER A 47 -19.87 10.96 24.56
N ASP A 48 -18.56 10.79 24.74
CA ASP A 48 -17.60 11.85 25.04
C ASP A 48 -16.90 12.40 23.77
N GLY A 49 -17.25 11.89 22.57
CA GLY A 49 -16.75 12.35 21.28
C GLY A 49 -15.41 11.74 20.84
N GLU A 50 -14.86 10.82 21.62
CA GLU A 50 -13.56 10.19 21.36
C GLU A 50 -13.74 8.84 20.64
N ALA A 51 -12.90 8.55 19.64
CA ALA A 51 -12.87 7.27 18.95
C ALA A 51 -12.09 6.24 19.79
N ASP A 52 -12.76 5.17 20.22
CA ASP A 52 -12.13 4.11 21.01
C ASP A 52 -11.62 2.97 20.12
N TYR A 53 -10.37 3.12 19.63
CA TYR A 53 -9.69 2.10 18.82
C TYR A 53 -9.35 0.80 19.59
N MET A 54 -9.57 0.76 20.91
CA MET A 54 -9.42 -0.45 21.73
C MET A 54 -10.79 -1.11 22.03
N SER A 55 -11.88 -0.55 21.50
CA SER A 55 -13.21 -1.13 21.60
C SER A 55 -13.32 -2.45 20.83
N ASN A 56 -14.13 -3.37 21.34
CA ASN A 56 -14.50 -4.60 20.64
C ASN A 56 -15.31 -4.34 19.35
N GLU A 57 -15.72 -3.10 19.11
CA GLU A 57 -16.49 -2.69 17.93
C GLU A 57 -15.61 -2.29 16.73
N VAL A 58 -14.28 -2.23 16.92
CA VAL A 58 -13.34 -1.99 15.82
C VAL A 58 -13.41 -3.15 14.84
N LYS A 59 -13.77 -2.82 13.60
CA LYS A 59 -13.84 -3.79 12.50
C LYS A 59 -12.57 -3.68 11.67
N THR A 60 -11.92 -4.81 11.44
CA THR A 60 -10.77 -4.89 10.53
C THR A 60 -11.07 -5.84 9.37
N ARG A 61 -10.51 -5.53 8.19
CA ARG A 61 -10.49 -6.42 7.03
C ARG A 61 -9.06 -6.51 6.52
N THR A 62 -8.59 -7.72 6.21
CA THR A 62 -7.23 -7.93 5.69
C THR A 62 -7.29 -8.59 4.32
N THR A 63 -6.59 -8.00 3.36
CA THR A 63 -6.45 -8.50 2.00
C THR A 63 -4.98 -8.80 1.72
N ASN A 64 -4.69 -10.00 1.22
CA ASN A 64 -3.34 -10.41 0.83
C ASN A 64 -3.28 -10.59 -0.68
N LEU A 65 -2.33 -9.95 -1.35
CA LEU A 65 -2.20 -9.97 -2.81
C LEU A 65 -0.75 -10.20 -3.21
N LEU A 66 -0.55 -11.12 -4.15
CA LEU A 66 0.77 -11.38 -4.72
C LEU A 66 0.76 -10.92 -6.18
N GLN A 67 1.53 -9.88 -6.47
CA GLN A 67 1.52 -9.17 -7.75
C GLN A 67 2.92 -9.14 -8.36
N ARG A 68 3.01 -9.07 -9.70
CA ARG A 68 4.27 -8.95 -10.43
C ARG A 68 4.24 -7.71 -11.29
N TYR A 69 5.27 -6.89 -11.15
CA TYR A 69 5.48 -5.69 -11.97
C TYR A 69 6.83 -5.80 -12.69
N GLY A 70 6.90 -5.30 -13.90
CA GLY A 70 8.13 -5.15 -14.66
C GLY A 70 9.13 -4.30 -13.88
N ARG A 71 10.41 -4.70 -13.91
CA ARG A 71 11.45 -3.90 -13.25
C ARG A 71 11.71 -2.61 -14.00
N ASP A 72 11.48 -2.59 -15.31
CA ASP A 72 11.56 -1.42 -16.16
C ASP A 72 10.51 -0.35 -15.79
N GLU A 73 9.43 -0.72 -15.09
CA GLU A 73 8.47 0.23 -14.52
C GLU A 73 9.05 1.06 -13.35
N PHE A 74 10.22 0.68 -12.82
CA PHE A 74 10.86 1.37 -11.69
C PHE A 74 12.33 1.72 -11.95
N VAL A 75 13.09 0.77 -12.51
CA VAL A 75 14.53 0.90 -12.73
C VAL A 75 14.77 1.85 -13.89
N GLY A 76 15.50 2.93 -13.62
CA GLY A 76 15.82 3.96 -14.60
C GLY A 76 14.71 4.99 -14.82
N GLN A 77 13.58 4.86 -14.13
CA GLN A 77 12.50 5.84 -14.13
C GLN A 77 12.84 7.01 -13.18
N ASP A 78 12.27 8.18 -13.45
CA ASP A 78 12.37 9.34 -12.57
C ASP A 78 11.37 9.27 -11.40
N GLU A 79 11.45 10.24 -10.48
CA GLU A 79 10.60 10.28 -9.30
C GLU A 79 9.10 10.38 -9.59
N GLU A 80 8.71 11.17 -10.60
CA GLU A 80 7.30 11.37 -10.95
C GLU A 80 6.74 10.09 -11.57
N GLN A 81 7.52 9.43 -12.43
CA GLN A 81 7.16 8.14 -13.02
C GLN A 81 6.99 7.05 -11.96
N ILE A 82 7.93 6.93 -11.00
CA ILE A 82 7.82 5.97 -9.89
C ILE A 82 6.55 6.24 -9.07
N LYS A 83 6.22 7.51 -8.79
CA LYS A 83 4.99 7.86 -8.07
C LYS A 83 3.74 7.49 -8.86
N ALA A 84 3.72 7.70 -10.18
CA ALA A 84 2.60 7.31 -11.03
C ALA A 84 2.40 5.79 -11.02
N THR A 85 3.47 4.99 -11.15
CA THR A 85 3.39 3.53 -11.03
C THR A 85 2.88 3.12 -9.65
N ILE A 86 3.36 3.74 -8.57
CA ILE A 86 2.87 3.45 -7.22
C ILE A 86 1.38 3.80 -7.08
N TYR A 87 0.93 4.91 -7.66
CA TYR A 87 -0.48 5.28 -7.68
C TYR A 87 -1.34 4.21 -8.36
N GLU A 88 -0.90 3.70 -9.51
CA GLU A 88 -1.57 2.62 -10.23
C GLU A 88 -1.63 1.33 -9.39
N ILE A 89 -0.51 0.97 -8.75
CA ILE A 89 -0.44 -0.19 -7.84
C ILE A 89 -1.44 -0.05 -6.70
N LEU A 90 -1.47 1.12 -6.03
CA LEU A 90 -2.41 1.38 -4.93
C LEU A 90 -3.86 1.25 -5.41
N TYR A 91 -4.18 1.80 -6.58
CA TYR A 91 -5.50 1.67 -7.19
C TYR A 91 -5.87 0.20 -7.45
N GLU A 92 -4.96 -0.59 -8.02
CA GLU A 92 -5.18 -2.02 -8.31
C GLU A 92 -5.41 -2.87 -7.06
N ILE A 93 -4.72 -2.57 -5.97
CA ILE A 93 -4.90 -3.26 -4.68
C ILE A 93 -6.03 -2.66 -3.84
N GLY A 94 -6.77 -1.71 -4.40
CA GLY A 94 -7.94 -1.08 -3.77
C GLY A 94 -7.57 -0.22 -2.57
N VAL A 95 -6.40 0.44 -2.57
CA VAL A 95 -5.91 1.36 -1.54
C VAL A 95 -6.02 2.81 -2.02
N PRO A 96 -6.73 3.69 -1.30
CA PRO A 96 -6.72 5.11 -1.62
C PRO A 96 -5.29 5.66 -1.54
N PRO A 97 -4.91 6.56 -2.46
CA PRO A 97 -3.57 7.14 -2.53
C PRO A 97 -3.38 8.23 -1.47
N TYR A 98 -3.49 7.84 -0.20
CA TYR A 98 -3.22 8.71 0.94
C TYR A 98 -1.79 9.25 0.86
N ARG A 99 -1.63 10.54 1.12
CA ARG A 99 -0.36 11.26 0.97
C ARG A 99 0.80 10.58 1.70
N GLY A 100 0.59 10.11 2.92
CA GLY A 100 1.56 9.42 3.76
C GLY A 100 1.94 8.06 3.20
N ILE A 101 0.95 7.27 2.76
CA ILE A 101 1.19 5.98 2.09
C ILE A 101 1.99 6.20 0.81
N MET A 102 1.54 7.11 -0.05
CA MET A 102 2.21 7.46 -1.31
C MET A 102 3.66 7.89 -1.08
N LYS A 103 3.87 8.80 -0.12
CA LYS A 103 5.20 9.30 0.23
C LYS A 103 6.11 8.18 0.71
N THR A 104 5.70 7.44 1.73
CA THR A 104 6.53 6.38 2.31
C THR A 104 6.82 5.27 1.31
N PHE A 105 5.82 4.85 0.53
CA PHE A 105 6.01 3.82 -0.47
C PHE A 105 7.02 4.27 -1.55
N ALA A 106 6.90 5.51 -2.05
CA ALA A 106 7.85 6.04 -3.03
C ALA A 106 9.27 6.18 -2.49
N GLU A 107 9.43 6.67 -1.25
CA GLU A 107 10.74 6.81 -0.59
C GLU A 107 11.42 5.45 -0.38
N GLU A 108 10.68 4.45 0.10
CA GLU A 108 11.21 3.10 0.34
C GLU A 108 11.55 2.38 -0.97
N ILE A 109 10.72 2.51 -2.01
CA ILE A 109 11.02 1.93 -3.33
C ILE A 109 12.27 2.56 -3.92
N LYS A 110 12.43 3.88 -3.84
CA LYS A 110 13.68 4.54 -4.26
C LYS A 110 14.90 4.04 -3.47
N SER A 111 14.77 3.93 -2.16
CA SER A 111 15.84 3.40 -1.29
C SER A 111 16.24 1.97 -1.71
N LEU A 112 15.24 1.13 -2.01
CA LEU A 112 15.43 -0.22 -2.50
C LEU A 112 16.15 -0.25 -3.86
N LEU A 113 15.74 0.60 -4.81
CA LEU A 113 16.35 0.68 -6.14
C LEU A 113 17.82 1.12 -6.10
N ASN A 114 18.23 1.83 -5.04
CA ASN A 114 19.62 2.20 -4.78
C ASN A 114 20.44 1.09 -4.09
N SER A 115 19.82 -0.05 -3.76
CA SER A 115 20.46 -1.20 -3.12
C SER A 115 20.74 -2.34 -4.13
N PRO A 116 21.60 -3.33 -3.80
CA PRO A 116 21.85 -4.46 -4.69
C PRO A 116 20.59 -5.32 -4.92
N LEU A 117 20.01 -5.21 -6.11
CA LEU A 117 18.76 -5.90 -6.44
C LEU A 117 18.94 -7.34 -6.94
N GLU A 118 20.18 -7.82 -7.07
CA GLU A 118 20.53 -9.12 -7.66
C GLU A 118 20.04 -10.31 -6.85
N LYS A 119 19.87 -10.10 -5.53
CA LYS A 119 19.40 -11.10 -4.57
C LYS A 119 17.97 -10.82 -4.09
N LEU A 120 17.33 -9.78 -4.59
CA LEU A 120 15.98 -9.42 -4.18
C LEU A 120 15.01 -10.49 -4.68
N GLU A 121 14.39 -11.21 -3.74
CA GLU A 121 13.44 -12.28 -4.00
C GLU A 121 12.02 -11.72 -4.15
N LYS A 122 11.63 -10.88 -3.19
CA LYS A 122 10.31 -10.27 -3.13
C LYS A 122 10.33 -9.00 -2.31
N ILE A 123 9.34 -8.15 -2.53
CA ILE A 123 9.11 -6.93 -1.79
C ILE A 123 7.82 -7.15 -1.00
N LYS A 124 7.94 -7.31 0.33
CA LYS A 124 6.75 -7.35 1.19
C LYS A 124 6.29 -5.92 1.43
N VAL A 125 5.02 -5.62 1.21
CA VAL A 125 4.44 -4.30 1.47
C VAL A 125 3.26 -4.49 2.41
N LYS A 126 3.32 -3.86 3.59
CA LYS A 126 2.22 -3.84 4.54
C LYS A 126 1.63 -2.44 4.55
N ILE A 127 0.32 -2.35 4.31
CA ILE A 127 -0.41 -1.08 4.30
C ILE A 127 -1.52 -1.20 5.35
N GLU A 128 -1.55 -0.28 6.29
CA GLU A 128 -2.63 -0.17 7.28
C GLU A 128 -3.41 1.09 6.93
N VAL A 129 -4.68 0.92 6.57
CA VAL A 129 -5.58 2.00 6.19
C VAL A 129 -6.62 2.17 7.28
N VAL A 130 -6.67 3.36 7.87
CA VAL A 130 -7.76 3.73 8.78
C VAL A 130 -8.79 4.51 7.97
N ALA A 131 -10.02 4.01 7.90
CA ALA A 131 -11.08 4.58 7.07
C ALA A 131 -12.39 4.70 7.85
N HIS A 132 -13.21 5.69 7.51
CA HIS A 132 -14.55 5.83 8.10
C HIS A 132 -15.54 4.77 7.62
N MET A 133 -15.32 4.21 6.42
CA MET A 133 -16.09 3.13 5.83
C MET A 133 -15.13 2.17 5.11
N PHE A 134 -15.53 0.90 4.95
CA PHE A 134 -14.78 0.02 4.07
C PHE A 134 -15.00 0.45 2.61
N PRO A 135 -14.01 0.31 1.73
CA PRO A 135 -14.15 0.68 0.32
C PRO A 135 -15.27 -0.10 -0.41
N GLU A 136 -15.61 -1.30 0.05
CA GLU A 136 -16.74 -2.10 -0.47
C GLU A 136 -18.11 -1.66 0.07
N ASP A 137 -18.13 -0.82 1.11
CA ASP A 137 -19.35 -0.26 1.69
C ASP A 137 -19.74 1.07 1.02
N GLU A 138 -19.05 1.48 -0.07
CA GLU A 138 -19.55 2.54 -0.95
C GLU A 138 -20.92 2.11 -1.48
N ILE A 139 -21.94 2.75 -0.92
CA ILE A 139 -23.35 2.55 -1.17
C ILE A 139 -23.57 2.57 -2.68
N ASP A 140 -24.22 1.54 -3.22
CA ASP A 140 -24.93 1.59 -4.49
C ASP A 140 -25.78 2.86 -4.49
N VAL A 141 -25.25 3.95 -5.06
CA VAL A 141 -26.07 5.05 -5.54
C VAL A 141 -26.76 4.57 -6.81
N GLU A 142 -27.65 3.58 -6.65
CA GLU A 142 -28.78 3.41 -7.55
C GLU A 142 -29.56 4.75 -7.55
N GLY A 143 -29.82 5.22 -8.75
CA GLY A 143 -30.15 6.62 -9.01
C GLY A 143 -31.42 7.15 -8.34
N PHE A 144 -31.39 8.46 -8.15
CA PHE A 144 -32.58 9.31 -8.07
C PHE A 144 -32.55 10.31 -9.23
#